data_AF-A0A3B5LFP0-F1
#
_entry.id   AF-A0A3B5LFP0-F1
#
_cell.length_a   1.000
_cell.length_b   1.000
_cell.length_c   1.000
_cell.angle_alpha   90.00
_cell.angle_beta   90.00
_cell.angle_gamma   90.00
#
_symmetry.space_group_name_H-M   'P 1'
#
loop_
_entity.id
_entity.type
_entity.pdbx_description
1 polymer ?
#
loop_
_entity_poly.entity_id
_entity_poly.type
_entity_poly.pdbx_seq_one_letter_code
_entity_poly.pdbx_strand_id
1 'polypeptide(L)' 'MNKLRQSFRRKKDIYVPESSRPHQWQTDEEAVRSGRCSFAVKVTTTPSTNMQSVRAQPAVWTTHTHTHTHT' A
#
# COMPACT_ATOMS: atom_id res chain seq x y z
N MET A 1 58.45 17.20 6.70
CA MET A 1 57.11 17.82 6.69
C MET A 1 56.19 17.07 5.72
N ASN A 2 55.61 15.92 6.13
CA ASN A 2 54.65 15.16 5.28
C ASN A 2 53.54 14.50 6.14
N LYS A 3 53.15 15.18 7.22
CA LYS A 3 52.06 14.73 8.10
C LYS A 3 50.68 15.16 7.59
N LEU A 4 50.61 16.23 6.79
CA LEU A 4 49.37 16.78 6.23
C LEU A 4 48.77 15.91 5.12
N ARG A 5 49.59 15.30 4.25
CA ARG A 5 49.07 14.43 3.18
C ARG A 5 48.52 13.10 3.69
N GLN A 6 48.88 12.69 4.90
CA GLN A 6 48.37 11.47 5.50
C GLN A 6 47.09 11.68 6.31
N SER A 7 46.80 12.89 6.83
CA SER A 7 45.52 13.15 7.52
C SER A 7 44.33 13.07 6.57
N PHE A 8 44.46 13.49 5.31
CA PHE A 8 43.41 13.32 4.29
C PHE A 8 43.23 11.89 3.78
N ARG A 9 44.19 11.00 4.06
CA ARG A 9 44.10 9.56 3.74
C ARG A 9 43.61 8.73 4.93
N ARG A 10 43.56 9.33 6.12
CA ARG A 10 43.08 8.64 7.32
C ARG A 10 41.57 8.73 7.38
N LYS A 11 40.96 7.58 7.10
CA LYS A 11 39.62 7.19 7.52
C LYS A 11 38.51 8.07 6.95
N LYS A 12 38.31 7.97 5.63
CA LYS A 12 36.94 7.94 5.13
C LYS A 12 36.42 6.60 5.61
N ASP A 13 35.72 6.56 6.76
CA ASP A 13 34.87 5.41 7.09
C ASP A 13 34.20 4.97 5.80
N ILE A 14 34.35 3.69 5.45
CA ILE A 14 34.00 3.12 4.13
C ILE A 14 32.80 3.88 3.63
N TYR A 15 32.99 4.71 2.59
CA TYR A 15 31.91 5.54 2.08
C TYR A 15 30.90 4.57 1.49
N VAL A 16 29.89 4.22 2.28
CA VAL A 16 28.77 3.38 1.86
C VAL A 16 27.81 4.33 1.17
N PRO A 17 27.64 4.21 -0.16
CA PRO A 17 26.64 4.98 -0.88
C PRO A 17 25.26 4.74 -0.26
N GLU A 18 24.38 5.75 -0.33
CA GLU A 18 23.01 5.62 0.15
C GLU A 18 22.30 4.40 -0.48
N SER A 19 22.55 4.15 -1.76
CA SER A 19 22.01 2.99 -2.49
C SER A 19 22.46 1.63 -1.96
N SER A 20 23.57 1.58 -1.22
CA SER A 20 24.10 0.36 -0.61
C SER A 20 23.58 0.12 0.81
N ARG A 21 22.81 1.08 1.38
CA ARG A 21 22.11 0.86 2.64
C ARG A 21 20.88 -0.01 2.39
N PRO A 22 20.45 -0.84 3.36
CA PRO A 22 19.17 -1.54 3.25
C PRO A 22 18.05 -0.53 3.03
N HIS A 23 17.32 -0.68 1.93
CA HIS A 23 16.23 0.22 1.58
C HIS A 23 15.04 -0.15 2.46
N GLN A 24 14.49 0.83 3.19
CA GLN A 24 13.35 0.63 4.08
C GLN A 24 12.21 -0.14 3.41
N TRP A 25 11.96 0.14 2.13
CA TRP A 25 10.96 -0.55 1.31
C TRP A 25 11.13 -2.07 1.28
N GLN A 26 12.35 -2.59 1.16
CA GLN A 26 12.58 -4.02 1.07
C GLN A 26 12.22 -4.73 2.39
N THR A 27 12.58 -4.11 3.53
CA THR A 27 12.19 -4.58 4.85
C THR A 27 10.67 -4.50 5.04
N ASP A 28 10.05 -3.41 4.60
CA ASP A 28 8.61 -3.21 4.69
C ASP A 28 7.84 -4.24 3.83
N GLU A 29 8.32 -4.53 2.62
CA GLU A 29 7.76 -5.59 1.75
C GLU A 29 7.80 -6.96 2.40
N GLU A 30 8.92 -7.33 3.02
CA GLU A 30 9.06 -8.60 3.73
C GLU A 30 8.14 -8.65 4.96
N ALA A 31 8.05 -7.56 5.73
CA ALA A 31 7.16 -7.45 6.88
C ALA A 31 5.68 -7.56 6.48
N VAL A 32 5.29 -6.96 5.35
CA VAL A 32 3.94 -7.07 4.79
C VAL A 32 3.65 -8.52 4.36
N ARG A 33 4.57 -9.14 3.61
CA ARG A 33 4.40 -10.53 3.14
C ARG A 33 4.33 -11.54 4.30
N SER A 34 5.07 -11.31 5.37
CA SER A 34 5.07 -12.15 6.58
C SER A 34 3.94 -11.81 7.57
N GLY A 35 3.15 -10.77 7.32
CA GLY A 35 2.06 -10.33 8.20
C GLY A 35 2.51 -9.73 9.53
N ARG A 36 3.75 -9.24 9.63
CA ARG A 36 4.33 -8.63 10.84
C ARG A 36 4.66 -7.14 10.70
N CYS A 37 4.07 -6.47 9.71
CA CYS A 37 4.30 -5.05 9.47
C CYS A 37 3.57 -4.14 10.47
N SER A 38 4.24 -3.08 10.91
CA SER A 38 3.66 -2.01 11.73
C SER A 38 4.22 -0.66 11.29
N PHE A 39 3.36 0.31 11.02
CA PHE A 39 3.75 1.63 10.52
C PHE A 39 3.28 2.73 11.46
N ALA A 40 4.16 3.70 11.74
CA ALA A 40 3.79 4.89 12.49
C ALA A 40 2.94 5.81 11.59
N VAL A 41 1.63 5.82 11.81
CA VAL A 41 0.68 6.65 11.05
C VAL A 41 -0.12 7.55 11.98
N LYS A 42 -0.51 8.73 11.49
CA LYS A 42 -1.58 9.52 12.12
C LYS A 42 -2.90 9.07 11.53
N VAL A 43 -3.75 8.49 12.37
CA VAL A 43 -5.09 8.07 11.96
C VAL A 43 -5.96 9.31 11.85
N THR A 44 -6.33 9.68 10.62
CA THR A 44 -7.36 10.68 10.38
C THR A 44 -8.72 9.99 10.47
N THR A 45 -9.56 10.45 11.38
CA THR A 45 -10.94 9.97 11.46
C THR A 45 -11.68 10.44 10.23
N THR A 46 -12.20 9.50 9.44
CA THR A 46 -13.10 9.85 8.34
C THR A 46 -14.37 10.46 8.94
N PRO A 47 -14.84 11.63 8.47
CA PRO A 47 -16.17 12.10 8.87
C PRO A 47 -17.18 11.03 8.48
N SER A 48 -18.11 10.72 9.39
CA SER A 48 -19.16 9.71 9.23
C SER A 48 -19.91 9.94 7.92
N THR A 49 -19.44 9.31 6.85
CA THR A 49 -20.16 9.26 5.58
C THR A 49 -21.18 8.16 5.77
N ASN A 50 -22.46 8.52 5.80
CA ASN A 50 -23.56 7.57 5.83
C ASN A 50 -23.52 6.74 4.54
N MET A 51 -22.71 5.68 4.54
CA MET A 51 -22.69 4.68 3.49
C MET A 51 -23.88 3.75 3.72
N GLN A 52 -25.08 4.22 3.39
CA GLN A 52 -26.17 3.31 3.08
C GLN A 52 -25.73 2.46 1.89
N SER A 53 -25.43 1.19 2.17
CA SER A 53 -25.20 0.18 1.15
C SER A 53 -26.45 0.11 0.28
N VAL A 54 -26.41 0.72 -0.90
CA VAL A 54 -27.43 0.54 -1.93
C VAL A 54 -27.31 -0.89 -2.42
N ARG A 55 -28.02 -1.81 -1.75
CA ARG A 55 -28.19 -3.17 -2.22
C ARG A 55 -28.89 -3.10 -3.58
N ALA A 56 -28.17 -3.40 -4.65
CA ALA A 56 -28.78 -3.52 -5.97
C ALA A 56 -29.88 -4.58 -5.90
N GLN A 57 -31.13 -4.18 -6.19
CA GLN A 57 -32.22 -5.13 -6.30
C GLN A 57 -32.01 -5.96 -7.58
N PRO A 58 -32.18 -7.30 -7.55
CA PRO A 58 -32.16 -8.09 -8.76
C PRO A 58 -33.35 -7.70 -9.64
N ALA A 59 -33.08 -7.36 -10.90
CA ALA A 59 -34.13 -7.11 -11.89
C ALA A 59 -34.98 -8.39 -12.06
N VAL A 60 -36.23 -8.33 -11.60
CA VAL A 60 -37.24 -9.36 -11.88
C VAL A 60 -37.73 -9.15 -13.31
N TRP A 61 -37.30 -10.01 -14.23
CA TRP A 61 -37.82 -10.03 -15.59
C TRP A 61 -39.16 -10.75 -15.58
N THR A 62 -40.26 -10.02 -15.58
CA THR A 62 -41.61 -10.60 -15.69
C THR A 62 -41.82 -11.07 -17.13
N THR A 63 -41.75 -12.38 -17.38
CA THR A 63 -42.16 -12.94 -18.67
C THR A 63 -43.69 -12.93 -18.74
N HIS A 64 -44.27 -12.02 -19.52
CA HIS A 64 -45.69 -12.09 -19.88
C HIS A 64 -45.91 -13.26 -20.85
N THR A 65 -46.49 -14.35 -20.35
CA THR A 65 -47.06 -15.40 -21.21
C THR A 65 -48.43 -14.95 -21.70
N HIS A 66 -48.54 -14.62 -22.99
CA HIS A 66 -49.81 -14.30 -23.64
C HIS A 66 -50.56 -15.61 -23.93
N THR A 67 -51.55 -15.96 -23.10
CA THR A 67 -52.51 -17.03 -23.43
C THR A 67 -53.59 -16.46 -24.32
N HIS A 68 -53.54 -16.76 -25.62
CA HIS A 68 -54.57 -16.41 -26.58
C HIS A 68 -55.67 -17.48 -26.54
N THR A 69 -56.78 -17.19 -25.86
CA THR A 69 -58.02 -18.01 -25.90
C THR A 69 -58.74 -17.76 -27.21
N HIS A 70 -58.83 -18.78 -28.07
CA HIS A 70 -59.67 -18.79 -29.26
C HIS A 70 -61.11 -19.11 -28.84
N THR A 71 -62.08 -18.33 -29.33
CA THR A 71 -63.53 -18.60 -29.19
C THR A 71 -64.06 -19.16 -30.50
#